data_AF-A0ABC9Q1G1-F1
#
_entry.id   AF-A0ABC9Q1G1-F1
#
_cell.length_a   1.000
_cell.length_b   1.000
_cell.length_c   1.000
_cell.angle_alpha   90.00
_cell.angle_beta   90.00
_cell.angle_gamma   90.00
#
_symmetry.space_group_name_H-M   'P 1'
#
loop_
_entity.id
_entity.type
_entity.pdbx_description
1 polymer ?
#
loop_
_entity_poly.entity_id
_entity_poly.type
_entity_poly.pdbx_seq_one_letter_code
_entity_poly.pdbx_strand_id
1 'polypeptide(L)'
;MHEQDFRILEGQDITLPELGKELENITGRTITDSTGEIKRVIAHLPNFESDTDTFVATYRLNHQQDFIDATFTALKSDRTRLKEVPVHVELISYISKSK
;
A
#
# COMPACT_ATOMS: atom_id res chain seq x y z
N MET A 1 15.45 -6.92 6.18
CA MET A 1 15.41 -5.62 5.48
C MET A 1 15.08 -5.94 4.03
N HIS A 2 13.81 -5.79 3.65
CA HIS A 2 13.22 -6.23 2.36
C HIS A 2 13.05 -5.08 1.35
N GLU A 3 13.58 -3.89 1.65
CA GLU A 3 13.32 -2.67 0.87
C GLU A 3 13.79 -2.75 -0.58
N GLN A 4 14.85 -3.51 -0.86
CA GLN A 4 15.31 -3.69 -2.23
C GLN A 4 14.38 -4.57 -3.05
N ASP A 5 13.71 -5.53 -2.40
CA ASP A 5 12.77 -6.45 -3.04
C ASP A 5 11.44 -5.76 -3.34
N PHE A 6 11.01 -4.78 -2.53
CA PHE A 6 9.76 -4.06 -2.79
C PHE A 6 9.80 -3.15 -4.03
N ARG A 7 10.99 -2.73 -4.47
CA ARG A 7 11.15 -1.89 -5.67
C ARG A 7 10.59 -2.54 -6.94
N ILE A 8 10.40 -3.86 -6.95
CA ILE A 8 9.78 -4.56 -8.09
C ILE A 8 8.28 -4.28 -8.19
N LEU A 9 7.65 -3.88 -7.07
CA LEU A 9 6.22 -3.59 -6.96
C LEU A 9 5.94 -2.08 -7.10
N GLU A 10 6.92 -1.23 -6.80
CA GLU A 10 6.82 0.22 -6.99
C GLU A 10 6.72 0.55 -8.49
N GLY A 11 5.78 1.41 -8.86
CA GLY A 11 5.44 1.78 -10.23
C GLY A 11 4.53 0.80 -10.96
N GLN A 12 4.02 -0.25 -10.30
CA GLN A 12 3.06 -1.19 -10.88
C GLN A 12 1.62 -0.79 -10.58
N ASP A 13 0.73 -1.09 -11.53
CA ASP A 13 -0.72 -1.07 -11.32
C ASP A 13 -1.17 -2.46 -10.85
N ILE A 14 -1.63 -2.56 -9.60
CA ILE A 14 -1.98 -3.83 -8.95
C ILE A 14 -3.14 -3.63 -7.99
N THR A 15 -3.98 -4.66 -7.80
CA THR A 15 -5.04 -4.58 -6.79
C THR A 15 -4.49 -4.73 -5.38
N LEU A 16 -5.12 -4.13 -4.37
CA LEU A 16 -4.67 -4.26 -2.98
C LEU A 16 -4.58 -5.73 -2.50
N PRO A 17 -5.54 -6.63 -2.81
CA PRO A 17 -5.43 -8.05 -2.50
C PRO A 17 -4.20 -8.74 -3.13
N GLU A 18 -3.90 -8.45 -4.38
CA GLU A 18 -2.73 -9.01 -5.07
C GLU A 18 -1.44 -8.46 -4.48
N LEU A 19 -1.39 -7.16 -4.20
CA LEU A 19 -0.26 -6.52 -3.53
C LEU A 19 0.01 -7.18 -2.18
N GLY A 20 -1.03 -7.43 -1.38
CA GLY A 20 -0.91 -8.18 -0.13
C GLY A 20 -0.22 -9.52 -0.33
N LYS A 21 -0.66 -10.31 -1.31
CA LYS A 21 -0.05 -11.61 -1.61
C LYS A 21 1.42 -11.52 -2.02
N GLU A 22 1.79 -10.53 -2.83
CA GLU A 22 3.19 -10.31 -3.21
C GLU A 22 4.05 -9.90 -2.00
N LEU A 23 3.51 -9.08 -1.11
CA LEU A 23 4.17 -8.72 0.15
C LEU A 23 4.37 -9.95 1.06
N GLU A 24 3.40 -10.87 1.12
CA GLU A 24 3.57 -12.14 1.83
C GLU A 24 4.68 -13.00 1.21
N ASN A 25 4.75 -13.07 -0.12
CA ASN A 25 5.80 -13.81 -0.84
C ASN A 25 7.20 -13.24 -0.56
N ILE A 26 7.35 -11.91 -0.58
CA ILE A 26 8.63 -11.23 -0.34
C ILE A 26 9.07 -11.38 1.12
N THR A 27 8.15 -11.22 2.07
CA THR A 27 8.49 -11.22 3.49
C THR A 27 8.47 -12.60 4.15
N GLY A 28 7.85 -13.59 3.50
CA GLY A 28 7.60 -14.92 4.06
C GLY A 28 6.65 -14.91 5.25
N ARG A 29 5.85 -13.86 5.42
CA ARG A 29 4.95 -13.64 6.56
C ARG A 29 3.51 -13.49 6.07
N THR A 30 2.55 -13.84 6.93
CA THR A 30 1.13 -13.72 6.59
C THR A 30 0.62 -12.34 6.97
N ILE A 31 -0.20 -11.75 6.11
CA ILE A 31 -0.89 -10.48 6.33
C ILE A 31 -2.26 -10.76 6.94
N THR A 32 -2.68 -9.94 7.90
CA THR A 32 -3.97 -10.14 8.61
C THR A 32 -5.19 -9.65 7.83
N ASP A 33 -5.03 -8.62 6.97
CA ASP A 33 -6.05 -8.09 6.08
C ASP A 33 -5.42 -7.89 4.70
N SER A 34 -5.85 -8.67 3.72
CA SER A 34 -5.30 -8.68 2.37
C SER A 34 -5.49 -7.36 1.62
N THR A 35 -6.36 -6.45 2.09
CA THR A 35 -6.55 -5.12 1.50
C THR A 35 -5.88 -4.00 2.28
N GLY A 36 -5.35 -4.31 3.46
CA GLY A 36 -4.78 -3.35 4.38
C GLY A 36 -5.79 -2.35 4.96
N GLU A 37 -5.33 -1.61 5.95
CA GLU A 37 -6.04 -0.44 6.49
C GLU A 37 -5.76 0.77 5.58
N ILE A 38 -6.76 1.21 4.82
CA ILE A 38 -6.60 2.31 3.85
C ILE A 38 -6.86 3.67 4.52
N LYS A 39 -5.90 4.58 4.39
CA LYS A 39 -6.01 5.98 4.80
C LYS A 39 -5.70 6.91 3.65
N ARG A 40 -6.52 7.95 3.45
CA ARG A 40 -6.24 9.00 2.48
C ARG A 40 -5.19 9.95 3.02
N VAL A 41 -4.19 10.28 2.21
CA VAL A 41 -3.21 11.32 2.53
C VAL A 41 -3.74 12.64 1.98
N ILE A 42 -4.11 13.55 2.87
CA ILE A 42 -4.53 14.90 2.49
C ILE A 42 -3.27 15.77 2.51
N ALA A 43 -2.70 16.04 1.34
CA ALA A 43 -1.65 17.04 1.22
C ALA A 43 -2.21 18.42 1.61
N HIS A 44 -1.49 19.14 2.48
CA HIS A 44 -1.87 20.50 2.90
C HIS A 44 -1.73 21.54 1.77
N LEU A 45 -1.01 21.19 0.71
CA LEU A 45 -0.93 21.97 -0.53
C LEU A 45 -2.02 21.48 -1.48
N PRO A 46 -2.83 22.38 -2.05
CA PRO A 46 -3.96 21.94 -2.84
C PRO A 46 -3.48 21.42 -4.21
N ASN A 47 -3.63 20.11 -4.40
CA ASN A 47 -3.50 19.45 -5.70
C ASN A 47 -4.76 19.74 -6.54
N PHE A 48 -4.98 21.01 -6.90
CA PHE A 48 -6.19 21.46 -7.60
C PHE A 48 -6.34 20.82 -9.01
N GLU A 49 -5.26 20.35 -9.62
CA GLU A 49 -5.25 19.84 -11.01
C GLU A 49 -5.06 18.32 -11.15
N SER A 50 -4.90 17.55 -10.06
CA SER A 50 -4.73 16.09 -10.20
C SER A 50 -6.07 15.38 -10.21
N ASP A 51 -6.31 14.49 -11.18
CA ASP A 51 -7.47 13.58 -11.21
C ASP A 51 -7.34 12.42 -10.20
N THR A 52 -6.17 12.29 -9.57
CA THR A 52 -5.85 11.25 -8.60
C THR A 52 -5.79 11.78 -7.17
N ASP A 53 -6.11 10.89 -6.23
CA ASP A 53 -5.87 11.05 -4.81
C ASP A 53 -4.75 10.09 -4.36
N THR A 54 -3.99 10.49 -3.34
CA THR A 54 -2.97 9.64 -2.72
C THR A 54 -3.51 8.98 -1.45
N PHE A 55 -3.16 7.72 -1.27
CA PHE A 55 -3.57 6.87 -0.15
C PHE A 55 -2.38 6.08 0.39
N VAL A 56 -2.54 5.58 1.61
CA VAL A 56 -1.66 4.59 2.22
C VAL A 56 -2.51 3.38 2.61
N ALA A 57 -2.13 2.19 2.14
CA ALA A 57 -2.61 0.92 2.66
C ALA A 57 -1.59 0.35 3.65
N THR A 58 -1.99 0.19 4.90
CA THR A 58 -1.17 -0.43 5.94
C THR A 58 -1.50 -1.91 6.07
N TYR A 59 -0.55 -2.77 5.70
CA TYR A 59 -0.64 -4.22 5.84
C TYR A 59 0.02 -4.67 7.13
N ARG A 60 -0.75 -5.22 8.07
CA ARG A 60 -0.22 -5.75 9.32
C ARG A 60 0.23 -7.18 9.14
N LEU A 61 1.44 -7.47 9.60
CA LEU A 61 2.01 -8.81 9.57
C LEU A 61 1.59 -9.57 10.83
N ASN A 62 1.34 -10.87 10.70
CA ASN A 62 0.91 -11.72 11.81
C ASN A 62 2.00 -11.94 12.88
N HIS A 63 3.26 -11.69 12.53
CA HIS A 63 4.42 -11.90 13.38
C HIS A 63 5.05 -10.56 13.75
N GLN A 64 5.12 -10.27 15.05
CA GLN A 64 5.59 -8.99 15.63
C GLN A 64 4.67 -7.80 15.30
N GLN A 65 4.81 -6.68 16.00
CA GLN A 65 4.00 -5.46 15.75
C GLN A 65 4.44 -4.73 14.47
N ASP A 66 4.90 -5.48 13.47
CA ASP A 66 5.45 -4.99 12.22
C ASP A 66 4.33 -4.80 11.20
N PHE A 67 4.54 -3.85 10.31
CA PHE A 67 3.60 -3.55 9.24
C PHE A 67 4.32 -3.00 8.02
N ILE A 68 3.65 -3.09 6.89
CA ILE A 68 4.13 -2.56 5.62
C ILE A 68 3.16 -1.48 5.18
N ASP A 69 3.66 -0.27 4.95
CA ASP A 69 2.88 0.81 4.38
C ASP A 69 3.14 0.86 2.88
N ALA A 70 2.08 0.74 2.08
CA ALA A 70 2.12 0.95 0.65
C ALA A 70 1.41 2.27 0.32
N THR A 71 2.16 3.25 -0.16
CA THR A 71 1.61 4.49 -0.72
C THR A 71 1.20 4.23 -2.16
N PHE A 72 0.00 4.63 -2.53
CA PHE A 72 -0.52 4.47 -3.88
C PHE A 72 -1.38 5.65 -4.30
N THR A 73 -1.56 5.81 -5.60
CA THR A 73 -2.49 6.77 -6.19
C THR A 73 -3.65 6.04 -6.86
N ALA A 74 -4.83 6.66 -6.82
CA ALA A 74 -6.03 6.16 -7.49
C ALA A 74 -6.87 7.33 -8.00
N LEU A 75 -7.66 7.10 -9.05
CA LEU A 75 -8.58 8.10 -9.58
C LEU A 75 -9.60 8.50 -8.53
N LYS A 76 -9.96 9.79 -8.49
CA LYS A 76 -11.00 10.32 -7.59
C LYS A 76 -12.35 9.60 -7.75
N SER A 77 -12.66 9.14 -8.96
CA SER A 77 -13.86 8.34 -9.27
C SER A 77 -13.89 6.97 -8.59
N ASP A 78 -12.73 6.38 -8.33
CA ASP A 78 -12.60 5.01 -7.80
C ASP A 78 -12.43 4.96 -6.29
N ARG A 79 -12.55 6.11 -5.61
CA ARG A 79 -12.36 6.25 -4.16
C ARG A 79 -13.22 5.29 -3.32
N THR A 80 -14.39 4.90 -3.80
CA THR A 80 -15.28 3.95 -3.11
C THR A 80 -14.99 2.49 -3.43
N ARG A 81 -14.12 2.21 -4.41
CA ARG A 81 -13.84 0.89 -4.98
C ARG A 81 -12.36 0.50 -4.93
N LEU A 82 -11.57 1.17 -4.08
CA LEU A 82 -10.11 0.96 -3.95
C LEU A 82 -9.70 -0.49 -3.65
N LYS A 83 -10.60 -1.30 -3.10
CA LYS A 83 -10.36 -2.73 -2.80
C LYS A 83 -10.59 -3.66 -4.00
N GLU A 84 -11.19 -3.15 -5.07
CA GLU A 84 -11.61 -3.92 -6.25
C GLU A 84 -10.83 -3.54 -7.52
N VAL A 85 -10.37 -2.30 -7.61
CA VAL A 85 -9.67 -1.79 -8.79
C VAL A 85 -8.15 -1.85 -8.62
N PRO A 86 -7.39 -1.97 -9.72
CA PRO A 86 -5.94 -1.74 -9.68
C PRO A 86 -5.64 -0.32 -9.23
N VAL A 87 -4.61 -0.18 -8.40
CA VAL A 87 -4.08 1.11 -7.94
C VAL A 87 -2.61 1.22 -8.31
N HIS A 88 -2.14 2.44 -8.49
CA HIS A 88 -0.76 2.69 -8.86
C HIS A 88 0.12 2.79 -7.60
N VAL A 89 1.02 1.84 -7.40
CA VAL A 89 1.88 1.81 -6.20
C VAL A 89 3.05 2.74 -6.36
N GLU A 90 3.23 3.69 -5.44
CA GLU A 90 4.30 4.70 -5.49
C GLU A 90 5.50 4.31 -4.64
N LEU A 91 5.25 3.80 -3.44
CA LEU A 91 6.28 3.55 -2.45
C LEU A 91 5.82 2.46 -1.49
N ILE A 92 6.71 1.53 -1.15
CA ILE A 92 6.45 0.51 -0.13
C ILE A 92 7.52 0.60 0.95
N SER A 93 7.09 0.68 2.21
CA SER A 93 7.98 0.81 3.36
C SER A 93 7.68 -0.27 4.40
N TYR A 94 8.71 -1.01 4.84
CA TYR A 94 8.60 -1.95 5.95
C TYR A 94 8.90 -1.25 7.26
N ILE A 95 7.96 -1.31 8.20
CA ILE A 95 8.06 -0.64 9.49
C ILE A 95 8.10 -1.71 10.58
N SER A 96 9.30 -1.88 11.14
CA SER A 96 9.54 -2.74 12.29
C SER A 96 9.28 -1.97 13.58
N LYS A 97 8.42 -2.49 14.44
CA LYS A 97 8.33 -2.03 15.84
C LYS A 97 9.21 -2.90 16.72
N SER A 98 10.50 -2.94 16.40
CA SER A 98 11.52 -3.40 17.35
C SER A 98 11.67 -2.34 18.45
N LYS A 99 11.35 -2.72 19.69
CA LYS A 99 11.70 -1.97 20.90
C LYS A 99 13.22 -1.84 21.04
#